data_AF-U3TWL1-F1
#
_entry.id   AF-U3TWL1-F1
#
_cell.length_a   1.000
_cell.length_b   1.000
_cell.length_c   1.000
_cell.angle_alpha   90.00
_cell.angle_beta   90.00
_cell.angle_gamma   90.00
#
_symmetry.space_group_name_H-M   'P 1'
#
loop_
_entity.id
_entity.type
_entity.pdbx_description
1 polymer ?
#
loop_
_entity_poly.entity_id
_entity_poly.type
_entity_poly.pdbx_seq_one_letter_code
_entity_poly.pdbx_strand_id
1 'polypeptide(L)'
;MLKAAVKVGVPVEMLCTPLNISVESLKSNLSVLKGICPEVIDLFNDKDIPINTFRTLRKMVPLRQIECANLMVKFENYSTLFSESLCHSSSPECLIQHPKKKSDSKLANRKAIERLEKEMAQVHFDTQKIKESYGSNSLKLTIIISHIKKILENPKVFHWLLRNKNDYLNELTKISDIDKLT
;
A
#
# COMPACT_ATOMS: atom_id res chain seq x y z
N MET A 1 15.80 -10.25 5.88
CA MET A 1 16.30 -11.32 6.80
C MET A 1 16.96 -12.53 6.12
N LEU A 2 16.41 -13.13 5.06
CA LEU A 2 16.95 -14.37 4.44
C LEU A 2 18.39 -14.26 3.90
N LYS A 3 18.78 -13.11 3.32
CA LYS A 3 20.15 -12.88 2.83
C LYS A 3 21.21 -12.85 3.93
N ALA A 4 20.86 -12.38 5.12
CA ALA A 4 21.78 -12.33 6.25
C ALA A 4 22.13 -13.75 6.72
N ALA A 5 21.13 -14.64 6.79
CA ALA A 5 21.34 -16.03 7.17
C ALA A 5 22.19 -16.82 6.16
N VAL A 6 22.02 -16.57 4.86
CA VAL A 6 22.86 -17.20 3.80
C VAL A 6 24.30 -16.67 3.83
N LYS A 7 24.52 -15.37 4.13
CA LYS A 7 25.88 -14.79 4.28
C LYS A 7 26.64 -15.33 5.48
N VAL A 8 25.95 -15.81 6.51
CA VAL A 8 26.54 -16.40 7.72
C VAL A 8 26.92 -17.88 7.52
N GLY A 9 26.73 -18.43 6.31
CA GLY A 9 27.10 -19.82 5.99
C GLY A 9 26.08 -20.86 6.46
N VAL A 10 24.86 -20.44 6.77
CA VAL A 10 23.78 -21.37 7.13
C VAL A 10 23.35 -22.17 5.88
N PRO A 11 23.37 -23.52 5.92
CA PRO A 11 22.92 -24.35 4.81
C PRO A 11 21.47 -24.03 4.43
N VAL A 12 21.21 -23.93 3.12
CA VAL A 12 19.88 -23.59 2.56
C VAL A 12 18.78 -24.53 3.08
N GLU A 13 19.13 -25.78 3.38
CA GLU A 13 18.26 -26.81 3.96
C GLU A 13 17.77 -26.48 5.38
N MET A 14 18.61 -25.84 6.20
CA MET A 14 18.26 -25.40 7.56
C MET A 14 17.38 -24.14 7.57
N LEU A 15 17.32 -23.40 6.47
CA LEU A 15 16.43 -22.25 6.30
C LEU A 15 15.04 -22.67 5.80
N CYS A 16 14.98 -23.75 5.02
CA CYS A 16 13.74 -24.30 4.48
C CYS A 16 12.86 -24.99 5.54
N THR A 17 13.50 -25.67 6.51
CA THR A 17 12.81 -26.49 7.52
C THR A 17 11.90 -25.69 8.46
N PRO A 18 12.28 -24.51 8.99
CA PRO A 18 11.38 -23.70 9.82
C PRO A 18 10.33 -22.94 9.01
N LEU A 19 10.58 -22.68 7.72
CA LEU A 19 9.72 -21.87 6.86
C LEU A 19 8.68 -22.71 6.09
N ASN A 20 8.79 -24.04 6.10
CA ASN A 20 7.97 -24.97 5.30
C ASN A 20 7.97 -24.63 3.79
N ILE A 21 9.13 -24.23 3.26
CA ILE A 21 9.33 -23.84 1.85
C ILE A 21 10.30 -24.83 1.20
N SER A 22 9.99 -25.30 -0.01
CA SER A 22 10.89 -26.15 -0.81
C SER A 22 12.24 -25.45 -1.10
N VAL A 23 13.32 -26.24 -1.10
CA VAL A 23 14.68 -25.79 -1.42
C VAL A 23 14.75 -25.14 -2.81
N GLU A 24 14.00 -25.66 -3.78
CA GLU A 24 13.88 -25.10 -5.14
C GLU A 24 13.21 -23.72 -5.14
N SER A 25 12.17 -23.53 -4.33
CA SER A 25 11.49 -22.24 -4.18
C SER A 25 12.39 -21.20 -3.50
N LEU A 26 13.17 -21.60 -2.49
CA LEU A 26 14.12 -20.70 -1.83
C LEU A 26 15.28 -20.31 -2.77
N LYS A 27 15.83 -21.28 -3.53
CA LYS A 27 16.85 -21.02 -4.55
C LYS A 27 16.33 -20.10 -5.66
N SER A 28 15.09 -20.29 -6.10
CA SER A 28 14.50 -19.44 -7.15
C SER A 28 14.27 -18.00 -6.65
N ASN A 29 13.79 -17.82 -5.41
CA ASN A 29 13.65 -16.49 -4.79
C ASN A 29 15.00 -15.79 -4.58
N LEU A 30 16.04 -16.51 -4.13
CA LEU A 30 17.40 -15.96 -4.02
C LEU A 30 17.99 -15.61 -5.38
N SER A 31 17.71 -16.43 -6.40
CA SER A 31 18.06 -16.18 -7.80
C SER A 31 17.42 -14.90 -8.33
N VAL A 32 16.16 -14.58 -7.96
CA VAL A 32 15.46 -13.35 -8.37
C VAL A 32 16.12 -12.08 -7.80
N LEU A 33 16.78 -12.17 -6.65
CA LEU A 33 17.50 -11.05 -6.04
C LEU A 33 18.93 -10.85 -6.56
N LYS A 34 19.41 -11.72 -7.47
CA LYS A 34 20.73 -11.59 -8.10
C LYS A 34 20.72 -10.43 -9.11
N GLY A 35 21.61 -9.46 -8.98
CA GLY A 35 21.67 -8.28 -9.87
C GLY A 35 20.71 -7.14 -9.50
N ILE A 36 20.09 -7.20 -8.31
CA ILE A 36 19.37 -6.08 -7.70
C ILE A 36 20.28 -5.40 -6.67
N CYS A 37 20.31 -4.07 -6.70
CA CYS A 37 21.08 -3.27 -5.75
C CYS A 37 20.63 -3.56 -4.30
N PRO A 38 21.55 -3.73 -3.33
CA PRO A 38 21.18 -3.97 -1.94
C PRO A 38 20.20 -2.93 -1.38
N GLU A 39 20.37 -1.64 -1.70
CA GLU A 39 19.47 -0.58 -1.22
C GLU A 39 18.02 -0.77 -1.70
N VAL A 40 17.83 -1.30 -2.91
CA VAL A 40 16.49 -1.61 -3.45
C VAL A 40 15.85 -2.75 -2.67
N ILE A 41 16.65 -3.71 -2.21
CA ILE A 41 16.16 -4.84 -1.41
C ILE A 41 15.75 -4.34 -0.04
N ASP A 42 16.52 -3.43 0.55
CA ASP A 42 16.21 -2.84 1.85
C ASP A 42 14.94 -1.97 1.77
N LEU A 43 14.78 -1.18 0.70
CA LEU A 43 13.55 -0.42 0.42
C LEU A 43 12.30 -1.31 0.31
N PHE A 44 12.47 -2.56 -0.09
CA PHE A 44 11.40 -3.50 -0.38
C PHE A 44 11.22 -4.60 0.68
N ASN A 45 12.02 -4.59 1.75
CA ASN A 45 12.11 -5.71 2.70
C ASN A 45 10.78 -6.04 3.42
N ASP A 46 9.84 -5.09 3.49
CA ASP A 46 8.54 -5.24 4.18
C ASP A 46 7.34 -5.07 3.23
N LYS A 47 7.54 -5.23 1.92
CA LYS A 47 6.51 -5.00 0.89
C LYS A 47 6.23 -6.26 0.08
N ASP A 48 4.96 -6.50 -0.23
CA ASP A 48 4.54 -7.58 -1.12
C ASP A 48 4.81 -7.20 -2.58
N ILE A 49 5.90 -7.73 -3.13
CA ILE A 49 6.35 -7.37 -4.48
C ILE A 49 6.33 -8.59 -5.40
N PRO A 50 5.66 -8.49 -6.56
CA PRO A 50 5.70 -9.53 -7.57
C PRO A 50 7.13 -9.84 -8.04
N ILE A 51 7.46 -11.12 -8.20
CA ILE A 51 8.76 -11.59 -8.72
C ILE A 51 9.15 -10.93 -10.06
N ASN A 52 8.17 -10.70 -10.93
CA ASN A 52 8.39 -10.09 -12.24
C ASN A 52 8.84 -8.63 -12.14
N THR A 53 8.48 -7.91 -11.07
CA THR A 53 8.94 -6.55 -10.79
C THR A 53 10.47 -6.53 -10.61
N PHE A 54 11.02 -7.46 -9.83
CA PHE A 54 12.47 -7.62 -9.69
C PHE A 54 13.16 -7.99 -11.01
N ARG A 55 12.53 -8.84 -11.83
CA ARG A 55 13.07 -9.18 -13.17
C ARG A 55 13.15 -7.96 -14.09
N THR A 56 12.23 -7.01 -13.95
CA THR A 56 12.25 -5.76 -14.71
C THR A 56 13.29 -4.79 -14.17
N LEU A 57 13.40 -4.62 -12.85
CA LEU A 57 14.44 -3.78 -12.23
C LEU A 57 15.85 -4.25 -12.59
N ARG A 58 16.08 -5.56 -12.67
CA ARG A 58 17.38 -6.14 -13.08
C ARG A 58 17.86 -5.65 -14.45
N LYS A 59 16.95 -5.21 -15.34
CA LYS A 59 17.31 -4.69 -16.67
C LYS A 59 17.95 -3.29 -16.60
N MET A 60 17.92 -2.62 -15.45
CA MET A 60 18.42 -1.26 -15.26
C MET A 60 19.73 -1.24 -14.47
N VAL A 61 20.52 -0.18 -14.64
CA VAL A 61 21.74 0.08 -13.86
C VAL A 61 21.41 0.34 -12.38
N PRO A 62 22.33 0.06 -11.42
CA PRO A 62 22.03 0.14 -9.98
C PRO A 62 21.42 1.47 -9.53
N LEU A 63 21.97 2.61 -9.97
CA LEU A 63 21.43 3.94 -9.65
C LEU A 63 19.97 4.09 -10.10
N ARG A 64 19.66 3.61 -11.31
CA ARG A 64 18.30 3.68 -11.84
C ARG A 64 17.35 2.74 -11.13
N GLN A 65 17.83 1.57 -10.67
CA GLN A 65 17.01 0.67 -9.85
C GLN A 65 16.56 1.36 -8.57
N ILE A 66 17.45 2.10 -7.90
CA ILE A 66 17.16 2.85 -6.67
C ILE A 66 16.12 3.94 -6.91
N GLU A 67 16.31 4.75 -7.96
CA GLU A 67 15.34 5.78 -8.34
C GLU A 67 13.96 5.18 -8.61
N CYS A 68 13.90 4.10 -9.39
CA CYS A 68 12.66 3.43 -9.70
C CYS A 68 12.02 2.84 -8.44
N ALA A 69 12.79 2.22 -7.56
CA ALA A 69 12.29 1.70 -6.29
C ALA A 69 11.71 2.81 -5.41
N ASN A 70 12.37 3.96 -5.32
CA ASN A 70 11.86 5.13 -4.61
C ASN A 70 10.55 5.65 -5.21
N LEU A 71 10.41 5.66 -6.54
CA LEU A 71 9.15 5.99 -7.20
C LEU A 71 8.05 4.97 -6.86
N MET A 72 8.36 3.68 -6.91
CA MET A 72 7.41 2.60 -6.54
C MET A 72 6.95 2.71 -5.08
N VAL A 73 7.84 3.05 -4.16
CA VAL A 73 7.50 3.32 -2.75
C VAL A 73 6.65 4.58 -2.63
N LYS A 74 7.03 5.68 -3.30
CA LYS A 74 6.31 6.95 -3.23
C LYS A 74 4.87 6.85 -3.75
N PHE A 75 4.64 6.05 -4.78
CA PHE A 75 3.32 5.82 -5.37
C PHE A 75 2.59 4.60 -4.78
N GLU A 76 3.18 3.93 -3.79
CA GLU A 76 2.67 2.67 -3.21
C GLU A 76 2.24 1.64 -4.28
N ASN A 77 2.96 1.58 -5.40
CA ASN A 77 2.63 0.75 -6.56
C ASN A 77 3.82 -0.14 -6.93
N TYR A 78 3.70 -1.43 -6.63
CA TYR A 78 4.74 -2.42 -6.88
C TYR A 78 4.46 -3.32 -8.10
N SER A 79 3.45 -2.96 -8.90
CA SER A 79 2.98 -3.78 -10.01
C SER A 79 4.07 -4.00 -11.07
N THR A 80 4.00 -5.15 -11.75
CA THR A 80 4.91 -5.49 -12.83
C THR A 80 4.82 -4.47 -13.96
N LEU A 81 3.61 -4.03 -14.29
CA LEU A 81 3.31 -3.02 -15.30
C LEU A 81 3.99 -1.68 -14.98
N PHE A 82 3.94 -1.24 -13.71
CA PHE A 82 4.58 0.01 -13.30
C PHE A 82 6.12 -0.09 -13.36
N SER A 83 6.71 -1.23 -12.97
CA SER A 83 8.16 -1.43 -13.17
C SER A 83 8.55 -1.44 -14.65
N GLU A 84 7.70 -1.97 -15.53
CA GLU A 84 7.94 -1.99 -16.97
C GLU A 84 7.83 -0.59 -17.57
N SER A 85 6.86 0.22 -17.15
CA SER A 85 6.76 1.61 -17.60
C SER A 85 7.98 2.43 -17.18
N LEU A 86 8.45 2.28 -15.94
CA LEU A 86 9.70 2.90 -15.46
C LEU A 86 10.92 2.42 -16.25
N CYS A 87 11.00 1.14 -16.56
CA CYS A 87 12.07 0.58 -17.40
C CYS A 87 12.03 1.15 -18.83
N HIS A 88 10.83 1.37 -19.38
CA HIS A 88 10.64 1.89 -20.73
C HIS A 88 10.85 3.40 -20.86
N SER A 89 10.58 4.17 -19.79
CA SER A 89 10.84 5.60 -19.74
C SER A 89 12.30 5.94 -19.42
N SER A 90 13.09 4.95 -19.02
CA SER A 90 14.52 5.12 -18.72
C SER A 90 15.33 5.33 -19.99
N SER A 91 16.31 6.24 -19.93
CA SER A 91 17.28 6.45 -21.00
C SER A 91 18.04 5.16 -21.31
N PRO A 92 18.43 4.91 -22.58
CA PRO A 92 19.11 3.67 -22.98
C PRO A 92 20.44 3.44 -22.25
N GLU A 93 21.10 4.52 -21.81
CA GLU A 93 22.33 4.49 -21.00
C GLU A 93 22.11 3.91 -19.59
N CYS A 94 20.86 3.97 -19.09
CA CYS A 94 20.48 3.44 -17.78
C CYS A 94 20.02 1.98 -17.84
N LEU A 95 20.12 1.31 -18.99
CA LEU A 95 19.67 -0.07 -19.20
C LEU A 95 20.85 -1.01 -19.45
N ILE A 96 20.91 -2.11 -18.69
CA ILE A 96 21.89 -3.19 -18.83
C ILE A 96 21.48 -4.15 -19.97
N GLN A 97 20.17 -4.31 -20.20
CA GLN A 97 19.63 -5.11 -21.30
C GLN A 97 18.65 -4.26 -22.10
N HIS A 98 18.93 -4.06 -23.39
CA HIS A 98 18.00 -3.37 -24.28
C HIS A 98 16.75 -4.24 -24.51
N PRO A 99 15.53 -3.74 -24.24
CA PRO A 99 14.32 -4.51 -24.48
C PRO A 99 14.13 -4.75 -25.98
N LYS A 100 14.05 -6.04 -26.39
CA LYS A 100 13.72 -6.42 -27.77
C LYS A 100 12.36 -5.80 -28.17
N LYS A 101 12.32 -5.02 -29.25
CA LYS A 101 11.09 -4.44 -29.81
C LYS A 101 10.12 -5.57 -30.22
N LYS A 102 9.00 -5.73 -29.50
CA LYS A 102 7.76 -6.32 -30.04
C LYS A 102 6.81 -5.16 -30.36
N SER A 103 6.35 -5.03 -31.60
CA SER A 103 5.76 -3.77 -32.12
C SER A 103 4.26 -3.62 -31.90
N ASP A 104 3.46 -4.67 -31.78
CA ASP A 104 2.01 -4.51 -31.96
C ASP A 104 1.19 -4.52 -30.66
N SER A 105 1.75 -5.06 -29.57
CA SER A 105 1.14 -4.96 -28.23
C SER A 105 1.38 -3.59 -27.56
N LYS A 106 2.19 -2.71 -28.17
CA LYS A 106 2.67 -1.45 -27.57
C LYS A 106 1.60 -0.37 -27.44
N LEU A 107 0.70 -0.22 -28.43
CA LEU A 107 -0.30 0.84 -28.39
C LEU A 107 -1.50 0.49 -27.51
N ALA A 108 -1.95 -0.77 -27.58
CA ALA A 108 -3.06 -1.26 -26.77
C ALA A 108 -2.69 -1.27 -25.28
N ASN A 109 -1.48 -1.74 -24.94
CA ASN A 109 -0.99 -1.70 -23.56
C ASN A 109 -0.77 -0.27 -23.09
N ARG A 110 -0.22 0.63 -23.90
CA ARG A 110 0.00 2.03 -23.49
C ARG A 110 -1.30 2.77 -23.18
N LYS A 111 -2.35 2.60 -24.00
CA LYS A 111 -3.67 3.20 -23.72
C LYS A 111 -4.33 2.58 -22.48
N ALA A 112 -4.21 1.27 -22.30
CA ALA A 112 -4.70 0.60 -21.10
C ALA A 112 -3.95 1.08 -19.84
N ILE A 113 -2.65 1.32 -19.95
CA ILE A 113 -1.79 1.83 -18.87
C ILE A 113 -2.13 3.28 -18.55
N GLU A 114 -2.24 4.17 -19.55
CA GLU A 114 -2.63 5.58 -19.32
C GLU A 114 -4.02 5.68 -18.66
N ARG A 115 -4.94 4.77 -19.02
CA ARG A 115 -6.25 4.68 -18.37
C ARG A 115 -6.13 4.19 -16.92
N LEU A 116 -5.36 3.13 -16.67
CA LEU A 116 -5.14 2.59 -15.32
C LEU A 116 -4.42 3.59 -14.41
N GLU A 117 -3.44 4.33 -14.93
CA GLU A 117 -2.73 5.40 -14.20
C GLU A 117 -3.69 6.52 -13.80
N LYS A 118 -4.59 6.92 -14.71
CA LYS A 118 -5.62 7.92 -14.42
C LYS A 118 -6.63 7.43 -13.39
N GLU A 119 -7.08 6.18 -13.51
CA GLU A 119 -8.01 5.56 -12.56
C GLU A 119 -7.35 5.40 -11.17
N MET A 120 -6.08 4.99 -11.10
CA MET A 120 -5.30 4.91 -9.86
C MET A 120 -5.10 6.29 -9.22
N ALA A 121 -4.73 7.31 -10.00
CA ALA A 121 -4.55 8.66 -9.51
C ALA A 121 -5.86 9.23 -8.93
N GLN A 122 -6.99 8.94 -9.58
CA GLN A 122 -8.31 9.34 -9.11
C GLN A 122 -8.66 8.64 -7.79
N VAL A 123 -8.51 7.32 -7.70
CA VAL A 123 -8.80 6.55 -6.48
C VAL A 123 -7.91 7.00 -5.32
N HIS A 124 -6.63 7.26 -5.57
CA HIS A 124 -5.72 7.77 -4.56
C HIS A 124 -6.12 9.16 -4.07
N PHE A 125 -6.47 10.06 -4.98
CA PHE A 125 -6.97 11.40 -4.63
C PHE A 125 -8.24 11.32 -3.77
N ASP A 126 -9.20 10.49 -4.18
CA ASP A 126 -10.45 10.31 -3.45
C ASP A 126 -10.21 9.69 -2.06
N THR A 127 -9.30 8.72 -1.97
CA THR A 127 -8.90 8.12 -0.69
C THR A 127 -8.23 9.14 0.22
N GLN A 128 -7.34 9.98 -0.32
CA GLN A 128 -6.65 11.02 0.45
C GLN A 128 -7.63 12.08 0.96
N LYS A 129 -8.56 12.52 0.11
CA LYS A 129 -9.62 13.46 0.48
C LYS A 129 -10.53 12.91 1.59
N ILE A 130 -10.85 11.61 1.53
CA ILE A 130 -11.58 10.93 2.61
C ILE A 130 -10.74 10.92 3.88
N LYS A 131 -9.46 10.55 3.83
CA LYS A 131 -8.55 10.55 5.00
C LYS A 131 -8.42 11.93 5.65
N GLU A 132 -8.28 12.99 4.85
CA GLU A 132 -8.20 14.38 5.35
C GLU A 132 -9.47 14.79 6.11
N SER A 133 -10.65 14.46 5.57
CA SER A 133 -11.93 14.80 6.21
C SER A 133 -12.30 13.87 7.36
N TYR A 134 -11.79 12.64 7.38
CA TYR A 134 -12.09 11.63 8.40
C TYR A 134 -11.67 12.07 9.80
N GLY A 135 -10.47 12.64 9.96
CA GLY A 135 -9.99 13.12 11.26
C GLY A 135 -10.83 14.26 11.82
N SER A 136 -11.13 15.28 10.99
CA SER A 136 -11.97 16.41 11.40
C SER A 136 -13.39 15.98 11.73
N ASN A 137 -13.99 15.09 10.92
CA ASN A 137 -15.35 14.61 11.14
C ASN A 137 -15.47 13.72 12.38
N SER A 138 -14.49 12.85 12.64
CA SER A 138 -14.44 12.03 13.84
C SER A 138 -14.34 12.87 15.12
N LEU A 139 -13.54 13.94 15.08
CA LEU A 139 -13.43 14.88 16.21
C LEU A 139 -14.73 15.67 16.41
N LYS A 140 -15.36 16.18 15.35
CA LYS A 140 -16.68 16.84 15.42
C LYS A 140 -17.74 15.90 15.99
N LEU A 141 -17.78 14.66 15.53
CA LEU A 141 -18.72 13.65 16.01
C LEU A 141 -18.52 13.37 17.51
N THR A 142 -17.27 13.22 17.95
CA THR A 142 -16.92 13.05 19.38
C THR A 142 -17.41 14.23 20.23
N ILE A 143 -17.22 15.46 19.75
CA ILE A 143 -17.72 16.67 20.43
C ILE A 143 -19.25 16.66 20.51
N ILE A 144 -19.93 16.32 19.42
CA ILE A 144 -21.40 16.25 19.36
C ILE A 144 -21.93 15.20 20.35
N ILE A 145 -21.36 13.99 20.36
CA ILE A 145 -21.74 12.90 21.29
C ILE A 145 -21.55 13.36 22.74
N SER A 146 -20.41 13.96 23.07
CA SER A 146 -20.13 14.52 24.40
C SER A 146 -21.14 15.60 24.81
N HIS A 147 -21.51 16.47 23.87
CA HIS A 147 -22.50 17.51 24.12
C HIS A 147 -23.90 16.92 24.37
N ILE A 148 -24.32 15.94 23.58
CA ILE A 148 -25.60 15.24 23.76
C ILE A 148 -25.64 14.56 25.13
N LYS A 149 -24.55 13.88 25.52
CA LYS A 149 -24.43 13.25 26.85
C LYS A 149 -24.63 14.28 27.97
N LYS A 150 -23.98 15.43 27.87
CA LYS A 150 -24.13 16.54 28.83
C LYS A 150 -25.57 17.09 28.90
N ILE A 151 -26.29 17.11 27.76
CA ILE A 151 -27.69 17.52 27.72
C ILE A 151 -28.58 16.49 28.43
N LEU A 152 -28.34 15.19 28.20
CA LEU A 152 -29.11 14.10 28.80
C LEU A 152 -28.84 13.93 30.30
N GLU A 153 -27.64 14.29 30.78
CA GLU A 153 -27.30 14.32 32.21
C GLU A 153 -28.10 15.38 32.98
N ASN A 154 -28.67 16.39 32.31
CA ASN A 154 -29.50 17.39 32.97
C ASN A 154 -30.89 16.81 33.28
N PRO A 155 -31.26 16.61 34.56
CA PRO A 155 -32.49 15.94 34.92
C PRO A 155 -33.74 16.71 34.46
N LYS A 156 -33.69 18.05 34.37
CA LYS A 156 -34.82 18.85 33.89
C LYS A 156 -35.10 18.59 32.41
N VAL A 157 -34.05 18.52 31.60
CA VAL A 157 -34.15 18.27 30.15
C VAL A 157 -34.57 16.82 29.91
N PHE A 158 -33.97 15.87 30.63
CA PHE A 158 -34.33 14.45 30.55
C PHE A 158 -35.81 14.21 30.86
N HIS A 159 -36.31 14.74 31.99
CA HIS A 159 -37.73 14.57 32.37
C HIS A 159 -38.68 15.26 31.38
N TRP A 160 -38.28 16.39 30.80
CA TRP A 160 -39.08 17.07 29.79
C TRP A 160 -39.15 16.25 28.49
N LEU A 161 -38.03 15.68 28.04
CA LEU A 161 -37.97 14.80 26.86
C LEU A 161 -38.79 13.54 27.08
N LEU A 162 -38.69 12.92 28.26
CA LEU A 162 -39.45 11.72 28.60
C LEU A 162 -40.98 11.95 28.53
N ARG A 163 -41.45 13.13 28.94
CA ARG A 163 -42.89 13.48 28.94
C ARG A 163 -43.42 13.95 27.59
N ASN A 164 -42.63 14.67 26.80
CA ASN A 164 -43.11 15.35 25.59
C ASN A 164 -42.64 14.69 24.29
N LYS A 165 -41.47 14.03 24.29
CA LYS A 165 -40.71 13.64 23.10
C LYS A 165 -39.85 12.39 23.35
N ASN A 166 -40.50 11.28 23.72
CA ASN A 166 -39.82 10.02 24.06
C ASN A 166 -39.04 9.42 22.87
N ASP A 167 -39.53 9.57 21.64
CA ASP A 167 -38.82 9.10 20.44
C ASP A 167 -37.44 9.77 20.28
N TYR A 168 -37.36 11.08 20.54
CA TYR A 168 -36.10 11.82 20.51
C TYR A 168 -35.18 11.42 21.65
N LEU A 169 -35.73 11.10 22.83
CA LEU A 169 -34.93 10.62 23.95
C LEU A 169 -34.23 9.30 23.59
N ASN A 170 -34.95 8.37 22.99
CA ASN A 170 -34.39 7.09 22.55
C ASN A 170 -33.26 7.27 21.53
N GLU A 171 -33.46 8.11 20.50
CA GLU A 171 -32.43 8.37 19.50
C GLU A 171 -31.20 9.10 20.07
N LEU A 172 -31.40 10.10 20.94
CA LEU A 172 -30.29 10.82 21.58
C LEU A 172 -29.49 9.90 22.51
N THR A 173 -30.16 8.98 23.21
CA THR A 173 -29.49 8.00 24.08
C THR A 173 -28.66 7.02 23.25
N LYS A 174 -29.20 6.51 22.14
CA LYS A 174 -28.43 5.68 21.20
C LYS A 174 -27.19 6.39 20.67
N ILE A 175 -27.31 7.68 20.33
CA ILE A 175 -26.19 8.49 19.84
C ILE A 175 -25.15 8.73 20.94
N SER A 176 -25.57 8.94 22.20
CA SER A 176 -24.65 9.14 23.33
C SER A 176 -23.87 7.89 23.72
N ASP A 177 -24.40 6.71 23.40
CA ASP A 177 -23.79 5.41 23.71
C ASP A 177 -22.79 4.94 22.62
N ILE A 178 -22.57 5.74 21.57
CA ILE A 178 -21.55 5.47 20.55
C ILE A 178 -20.17 5.78 21.15
N ASP A 179 -19.63 4.83 21.91
CA ASP A 179 -18.38 5.02 22.63
C ASP A 179 -17.13 4.95 21.74
N LYS A 180 -17.19 4.30 20.56
CA LYS A 180 -16.02 4.11 19.69
C LYS A 180 -16.38 3.96 18.21
N LEU A 181 -16.01 4.94 17.38
CA LEU A 181 -15.58 4.66 16.00
C LEU A 181 -14.06 4.45 16.04
N THR A 182 -13.63 3.28 16.50
CA THR A 182 -12.27 2.77 16.30
C THR A 182 -12.31 1.66 15.29
#